data_AF-A0AAF0DYN2-F1
#
_entry.id   AF-A0AAF0DYN2-F1
#
_cell.length_a   1.000
_cell.length_b   1.000
_cell.length_c   1.000
_cell.angle_alpha   90.00
_cell.angle_beta   90.00
_cell.angle_gamma   90.00
#
_symmetry.space_group_name_H-M   'P 1'
#
loop_
_entity.id
_entity.type
_entity.pdbx_description
1 polymer ?
#
loop_
_entity_poly.entity_id
_entity_poly.type
_entity_poly.pdbx_seq_one_letter_code
_entity_poly.pdbx_strand_id
1 'polypeptide(L)'
;MLLNRVFVASALRSVFVRPSPFVALRAQLTTSVPLQLAKSAEKPKEKPKRATKSATKSTSKSQAKADKPKKKAKPAKKDKPWEARDANGKLLPLPMESKPTRRSSFLIYFTERLPQLKNKEEFRKVSPSTGKSVVDVTAVTSAVGKEWKTLPDAERQRIDKLAAQAKQQYEKDLKAWQDKLTPEDIRRQNLYYAHQRKLGKHMPSNLKDPSAPKRPQGAFLFFVQHLRETEPSGEPVHVIAKRAGERWKAMGAQEKHPFETKAQGEHELYQQALEKYKKATGHA
;
A
#
# COMPACT_ATOMS: atom_id res chain seq x y z
N MET A 1 36.86 -34.48 48.40
CA MET A 1 35.41 -34.25 48.63
C MET A 1 35.13 -32.76 48.49
N LEU A 2 34.07 -32.36 47.79
CA LEU A 2 33.57 -30.98 47.72
C LEU A 2 32.03 -31.06 47.71
N LEU A 3 31.36 -30.23 48.52
CA LEU A 3 29.93 -30.40 48.78
C LEU A 3 29.04 -29.59 47.82
N ASN A 4 27.91 -30.18 47.45
CA ASN A 4 26.80 -29.46 46.84
C ASN A 4 26.24 -28.39 47.78
N ARG A 5 26.00 -27.18 47.24
CA ARG A 5 24.94 -26.29 47.74
C ARG A 5 24.16 -25.70 46.56
N VAL A 6 22.97 -26.24 46.34
CA VAL A 6 21.96 -25.68 45.43
C VAL A 6 21.30 -24.50 46.12
N PHE A 7 21.19 -23.36 45.43
CA PHE A 7 20.39 -22.22 45.89
C PHE A 7 19.18 -22.03 44.97
N VAL A 8 17.98 -22.27 45.51
CA VAL A 8 16.72 -22.06 44.79
C VAL A 8 16.24 -20.63 45.05
N ALA A 9 16.46 -19.73 44.08
CA ALA A 9 15.99 -18.35 44.15
C ALA A 9 14.56 -18.25 43.61
N SER A 10 13.57 -18.24 44.51
CA SER A 10 12.15 -18.00 44.15
C SER A 10 11.93 -16.52 43.85
N ALA A 11 11.56 -16.20 42.60
CA ALA A 11 11.36 -14.82 42.14
C ALA A 11 9.88 -14.51 41.90
N LEU A 12 9.21 -13.96 42.92
CA LEU A 12 7.84 -13.46 42.86
C LEU A 12 7.72 -12.28 41.89
N ARG A 13 7.24 -12.53 40.66
CA ARG A 13 6.89 -11.47 39.70
C ARG A 13 5.55 -10.82 40.06
N SER A 14 5.61 -9.68 40.75
CA SER A 14 4.46 -8.80 40.96
C SER A 14 3.88 -8.31 39.62
N VAL A 15 2.57 -8.48 39.43
CA VAL A 15 1.86 -8.17 38.18
C VAL A 15 1.30 -6.75 38.24
N PHE A 16 2.08 -5.78 37.76
CA PHE A 16 1.67 -4.37 37.74
C PHE A 16 0.73 -4.06 36.57
N VAL A 17 -0.58 -4.24 36.79
CA VAL A 17 -1.62 -3.90 35.80
C VAL A 17 -1.73 -2.38 35.67
N ARG A 18 -1.45 -1.84 34.47
CA ARG A 18 -1.73 -0.43 34.15
C ARG A 18 -3.19 -0.26 33.69
N PRO A 19 -4.03 0.55 34.36
CA PRO A 19 -5.38 0.85 33.89
C PRO A 19 -5.34 1.74 32.64
N SER A 20 -6.29 1.53 31.71
CA SER A 20 -6.42 2.33 30.48
C SER A 20 -7.55 3.37 30.63
N PRO A 21 -7.28 4.68 30.42
CA PRO A 21 -8.32 5.70 30.44
C PRO A 21 -9.03 5.79 29.08
N PHE A 22 -10.18 5.14 28.93
CA PHE A 22 -11.02 5.24 27.72
C PHE A 22 -12.52 5.23 28.03
N VAL A 23 -12.97 6.22 28.80
CA VAL A 23 -14.37 6.53 29.09
C VAL A 23 -14.49 8.06 29.21
N ALA A 24 -15.50 8.76 28.67
CA ALA A 24 -16.35 8.52 27.50
C ALA A 24 -17.01 9.87 27.13
N LEU A 25 -17.25 10.16 25.84
CA LEU A 25 -18.19 11.21 25.46
C LEU A 25 -18.79 11.00 24.07
N ARG A 26 -20.08 10.63 24.02
CA ARG A 26 -20.92 10.76 22.82
C ARG A 26 -22.41 10.80 23.18
N ALA A 27 -22.93 12.00 23.43
CA ALA A 27 -24.36 12.30 23.31
C ALA A 27 -24.65 12.85 21.89
N GLN A 28 -25.92 12.88 21.49
CA GLN A 28 -26.37 13.27 20.14
C GLN A 28 -27.30 14.49 20.20
N LEU A 29 -28.11 14.69 19.13
CA LEU A 29 -29.08 15.77 18.86
C LEU A 29 -28.41 17.02 18.26
N THR A 30 -28.61 17.42 17.00
CA THR A 30 -29.69 17.24 15.99
C THR A 30 -30.99 18.02 16.26
N THR A 31 -31.02 19.27 15.83
CA THR A 31 -32.23 19.99 15.38
C THR A 31 -31.93 20.74 14.09
N SER A 32 -32.96 21.03 13.29
CA SER A 32 -32.83 21.64 11.96
C SER A 32 -33.94 22.66 11.71
N VAL A 33 -33.60 23.87 11.26
CA VAL A 33 -34.55 24.83 10.69
C VAL A 33 -33.88 25.53 9.49
N PRO A 34 -34.52 25.60 8.31
CA PRO A 34 -33.99 26.30 7.14
C PRO A 34 -34.42 27.79 7.10
N LEU A 35 -33.73 28.61 6.28
CA LEU A 35 -34.13 29.99 6.05
C LEU A 35 -34.21 30.33 4.54
N GLN A 36 -35.43 30.68 4.13
CA GLN A 36 -35.76 31.56 2.99
C GLN A 36 -36.70 32.64 3.59
N LEU A 37 -37.00 33.80 3.00
CA LEU A 37 -36.84 34.30 1.63
C LEU A 37 -36.87 35.86 1.65
N ALA A 38 -36.16 36.52 0.71
CA ALA A 38 -36.55 37.73 -0.06
C ALA A 38 -35.31 38.62 -0.34
N LYS A 39 -35.01 39.19 -1.52
CA LYS A 39 -35.73 39.60 -2.77
C LYS A 39 -36.05 41.09 -2.80
N SER A 40 -35.32 41.82 -3.66
CA SER A 40 -35.68 43.16 -4.20
C SER A 40 -35.65 43.13 -5.73
N ALA A 41 -36.39 44.06 -6.34
CA ALA A 41 -36.44 44.29 -7.80
C ALA A 41 -35.33 45.31 -8.22
N GLU A 42 -35.13 45.75 -9.47
CA GLU A 42 -36.11 46.00 -10.55
C GLU A 42 -35.57 45.79 -12.00
N LYS A 43 -36.30 46.32 -13.00
CA LYS A 43 -36.22 46.09 -14.46
C LYS A 43 -36.95 47.30 -15.15
N PRO A 44 -37.37 47.36 -16.45
CA PRO A 44 -37.16 46.47 -17.61
C PRO A 44 -36.84 47.16 -18.97
N LYS A 45 -36.80 46.32 -20.03
CA LYS A 45 -37.03 46.57 -21.50
C LYS A 45 -35.78 46.71 -22.40
N GLU A 46 -35.80 46.32 -23.70
CA GLU A 46 -36.89 45.73 -24.52
C GLU A 46 -36.42 44.56 -25.43
N LYS A 47 -37.29 44.12 -26.37
CA LYS A 47 -37.15 43.06 -27.40
C LYS A 47 -37.44 43.69 -28.77
N PRO A 48 -37.03 43.16 -29.96
CA PRO A 48 -37.61 41.92 -30.53
C PRO A 48 -36.64 41.20 -31.53
N LYS A 49 -36.97 40.35 -32.52
CA LYS A 49 -38.20 39.63 -32.97
C LYS A 49 -37.93 38.10 -33.03
N ARG A 50 -38.98 37.32 -33.33
CA ARG A 50 -39.09 35.85 -33.46
C ARG A 50 -39.19 35.43 -34.93
N ALA A 51 -38.66 34.26 -35.32
CA ALA A 51 -39.18 33.49 -36.46
C ALA A 51 -38.97 31.97 -36.25
N THR A 52 -40.00 31.17 -36.55
CA THR A 52 -40.01 29.70 -36.40
C THR A 52 -40.80 29.07 -37.55
N LYS A 53 -40.26 28.02 -38.19
CA LYS A 53 -41.08 27.02 -38.90
C LYS A 53 -40.52 25.61 -38.70
N SER A 54 -41.42 24.69 -38.36
CA SER A 54 -41.19 23.25 -38.30
C SER A 54 -41.87 22.58 -39.49
N ALA A 55 -41.35 21.42 -39.92
CA ALA A 55 -42.05 20.51 -40.81
C ALA A 55 -41.59 19.07 -40.52
N THR A 56 -42.52 18.21 -40.10
CA THR A 56 -42.25 16.79 -39.84
C THR A 56 -42.87 15.97 -40.96
N LYS A 57 -42.12 15.02 -41.54
CA LYS A 57 -42.74 13.87 -42.19
C LYS A 57 -41.84 12.64 -42.14
N SER A 58 -42.44 11.51 -41.82
CA SER A 58 -41.81 10.20 -41.73
C SER A 58 -42.16 9.35 -42.95
N THR A 59 -41.20 8.58 -43.45
CA THR A 59 -41.44 7.37 -44.28
C THR A 59 -40.23 6.44 -44.12
N SER A 60 -40.39 5.16 -44.44
CA SER A 60 -39.49 4.10 -43.95
C SER A 60 -38.91 3.20 -45.05
N LYS A 61 -37.75 2.62 -44.73
CA LYS A 61 -37.28 1.27 -45.12
C LYS A 61 -37.03 0.98 -46.62
N SER A 62 -35.75 0.87 -46.96
CA SER A 62 -35.22 -0.28 -47.75
C SER A 62 -33.71 -0.43 -47.53
N GLN A 63 -33.14 -1.56 -47.96
CA GLN A 63 -31.73 -1.91 -47.80
C GLN A 63 -31.04 -2.09 -49.16
N ALA A 64 -29.80 -1.63 -49.26
CA ALA A 64 -28.81 -2.19 -50.20
C ALA A 64 -27.41 -2.12 -49.56
N LYS A 65 -26.56 -3.11 -49.81
CA LYS A 65 -25.14 -3.08 -49.43
C LYS A 65 -24.30 -2.69 -50.65
N ALA A 66 -23.24 -1.93 -50.41
CA ALA A 66 -22.08 -1.83 -51.30
C ALA A 66 -20.82 -1.87 -50.43
N ASP A 67 -19.79 -2.60 -50.87
CA ASP A 67 -18.65 -2.93 -50.02
C ASP A 67 -17.74 -1.73 -49.73
N LYS A 68 -17.26 -1.67 -48.48
CA LYS A 68 -16.24 -0.73 -48.04
C LYS A 68 -14.99 -1.52 -47.61
N PRO A 69 -13.78 -1.20 -48.14
CA PRO A 69 -12.60 -2.05 -47.96
C PRO A 69 -12.29 -2.40 -46.51
N LYS A 70 -11.82 -3.64 -46.29
CA LYS A 70 -11.46 -4.18 -44.97
C LYS A 70 -10.62 -3.18 -44.18
N LYS A 71 -11.07 -2.83 -42.97
CA LYS A 71 -10.25 -2.08 -42.00
C LYS A 71 -8.91 -2.79 -41.86
N LYS A 72 -7.79 -2.10 -42.13
CA LYS A 72 -6.44 -2.60 -41.84
C LYS A 72 -6.41 -3.12 -40.40
N ALA A 73 -5.84 -4.29 -40.19
CA ALA A 73 -5.71 -4.87 -38.85
C ALA A 73 -5.05 -3.84 -37.92
N LYS A 74 -5.56 -3.70 -36.69
CA LYS A 74 -4.87 -2.91 -35.68
C LYS A 74 -3.47 -3.52 -35.51
N PRO A 75 -2.38 -2.74 -35.56
CA PRO A 75 -1.06 -3.29 -35.29
C PRO A 75 -1.08 -3.96 -33.93
N ALA A 76 -0.35 -5.08 -33.80
CA ALA A 76 -0.25 -5.80 -32.54
C ALA A 76 0.11 -4.81 -31.43
N LYS A 77 -0.67 -4.81 -30.33
CA LYS A 77 -0.37 -3.94 -29.20
C LYS A 77 1.04 -4.29 -28.72
N LYS A 78 1.98 -3.36 -28.85
CA LYS A 78 3.28 -3.49 -28.18
C LYS A 78 3.01 -3.77 -26.71
N ASP A 79 3.60 -4.84 -26.18
CA ASP A 79 3.52 -5.16 -24.75
C ASP A 79 3.97 -3.93 -23.94
N LYS A 80 3.30 -3.62 -22.82
CA LYS A 80 3.66 -2.39 -22.08
C LYS A 80 5.06 -2.56 -21.46
N PRO A 81 5.76 -1.48 -21.09
CA PRO A 81 7.09 -1.58 -20.46
C PRO A 81 7.19 -2.37 -19.14
N TRP A 82 6.06 -2.87 -18.60
CA TRP A 82 6.01 -3.77 -17.44
C TRP A 82 5.52 -5.19 -17.77
N GLU A 83 5.42 -5.56 -19.04
CA GLU A 83 4.99 -6.88 -19.51
C GLU A 83 6.19 -7.59 -20.17
N ALA A 84 6.55 -8.77 -19.63
CA ALA A 84 7.67 -9.58 -20.08
C ALA A 84 7.21 -11.02 -20.27
N ARG A 85 7.86 -11.78 -21.17
CA ARG A 85 7.44 -13.14 -21.55
C ARG A 85 8.53 -14.16 -21.25
N ASP A 86 8.13 -15.40 -21.01
CA ASP A 86 9.04 -16.54 -20.99
C ASP A 86 9.42 -16.99 -22.42
N ALA A 87 10.30 -17.99 -22.53
CA ALA A 87 10.70 -18.58 -23.80
C ALA A 87 9.55 -19.24 -24.58
N ASN A 88 8.41 -19.50 -23.94
CA ASN A 88 7.19 -20.04 -24.54
C ASN A 88 6.21 -18.93 -24.97
N GLY A 89 6.60 -17.66 -24.85
CA GLY A 89 5.77 -16.49 -25.16
C GLY A 89 4.69 -16.17 -24.12
N LYS A 90 4.62 -16.90 -23.00
CA LYS A 90 3.64 -16.70 -21.92
C LYS A 90 4.06 -15.49 -21.07
N LEU A 91 3.09 -14.65 -20.70
CA LEU A 91 3.33 -13.49 -19.85
C LEU A 91 3.80 -13.92 -18.45
N LEU A 92 4.94 -13.37 -18.01
CA LEU A 92 5.46 -13.53 -16.66
C LEU A 92 4.63 -12.69 -15.66
N PRO A 93 4.29 -13.22 -14.48
CA PRO A 93 3.55 -12.48 -13.47
C PRO A 93 4.37 -11.27 -12.95
N LEU A 94 3.68 -10.31 -12.34
CA LEU A 94 4.35 -9.24 -11.62
C LEU A 94 4.88 -9.77 -10.27
N PRO A 95 6.09 -9.40 -9.83
CA PRO A 95 6.71 -9.97 -8.63
C PRO A 95 5.84 -9.92 -7.37
N MET A 96 5.03 -8.87 -7.22
CA MET A 96 4.12 -8.70 -6.08
C MET A 96 2.90 -9.63 -6.09
N GLU A 97 2.57 -10.26 -7.21
CA GLU A 97 1.50 -11.27 -7.32
C GLU A 97 1.95 -12.62 -6.73
N SER A 98 3.25 -12.91 -6.83
CA SER A 98 3.89 -14.10 -6.24
C SER A 98 4.38 -13.89 -4.81
N LYS A 99 4.21 -12.68 -4.25
CA LYS A 99 4.76 -12.34 -2.93
C LYS A 99 4.00 -13.08 -1.82
N PRO A 100 4.70 -13.81 -0.91
CA PRO A 100 4.08 -14.47 0.23
C PRO A 100 3.29 -13.51 1.13
N THR A 101 2.28 -14.03 1.82
CA THR A 101 1.45 -13.28 2.78
C THR A 101 1.37 -14.01 4.12
N ARG A 102 1.59 -13.28 5.22
CA ARG A 102 1.62 -13.86 6.57
C ARG A 102 0.20 -14.15 7.05
N ARG A 103 -0.12 -15.42 7.29
CA ARG A 103 -1.37 -15.84 7.96
C ARG A 103 -1.30 -15.44 9.44
N SER A 104 -2.38 -14.87 9.97
CA SER A 104 -2.55 -14.60 11.41
C SER A 104 -3.34 -15.73 12.09
N SER A 105 -3.35 -15.77 13.42
CA SER A 105 -4.11 -16.76 14.20
C SER A 105 -5.59 -16.81 13.80
N PHE A 106 -6.25 -15.64 13.69
CA PHE A 106 -7.63 -15.56 13.20
C PHE A 106 -7.78 -16.06 11.76
N LEU A 107 -6.85 -15.74 10.85
CA LEU A 107 -6.93 -16.23 9.47
C LEU A 107 -6.74 -17.75 9.38
N ILE A 108 -5.90 -18.34 10.23
CA ILE A 108 -5.73 -19.80 10.33
C ILE A 108 -7.05 -20.44 10.77
N TYR A 109 -7.61 -20.00 11.90
CA TYR A 109 -8.92 -20.46 12.39
C TYR A 109 -10.03 -20.27 11.34
N PHE A 110 -10.09 -19.11 10.70
CA PHE A 110 -11.04 -18.83 9.63
C PHE A 110 -10.88 -19.78 8.43
N THR A 111 -9.64 -20.11 8.02
CA THR A 111 -9.44 -21.10 6.94
C THR A 111 -9.76 -22.54 7.34
N GLU A 112 -9.60 -22.92 8.61
CA GLU A 112 -10.04 -24.24 9.12
C GLU A 112 -11.57 -24.33 9.26
N ARG A 113 -12.23 -23.22 9.63
CA ARG A 113 -13.68 -23.15 9.91
C ARG A 113 -14.53 -22.88 8.66
N LEU A 114 -14.03 -22.11 7.69
CA LEU A 114 -14.75 -21.76 6.45
C LEU A 114 -15.31 -22.98 5.69
N PRO A 115 -14.60 -24.12 5.51
CA PRO A 115 -15.15 -25.31 4.87
C PRO A 115 -16.39 -25.89 5.54
N GLN A 116 -16.54 -25.68 6.85
CA GLN A 116 -17.63 -26.22 7.68
C GLN A 116 -18.88 -25.32 7.65
N LEU A 117 -18.71 -24.03 7.33
CA LEU A 117 -19.78 -23.05 7.29
C LEU A 117 -20.28 -22.76 5.86
N LYS A 118 -19.39 -22.78 4.85
CA LYS A 118 -19.71 -22.45 3.44
C LYS A 118 -20.83 -23.30 2.80
N ASN A 119 -21.15 -24.45 3.39
CA ASN A 119 -22.14 -25.40 2.90
C ASN A 119 -23.51 -25.30 3.61
N LYS A 120 -23.64 -24.53 4.70
CA LYS A 120 -24.92 -24.33 5.39
C LYS A 120 -25.72 -23.23 4.72
N GLU A 121 -27.02 -23.42 4.55
CA GLU A 121 -27.92 -22.43 3.92
C GLU A 121 -27.95 -21.08 4.65
N GLU A 122 -27.79 -21.05 5.98
CA GLU A 122 -27.57 -19.83 6.79
C GLU A 122 -26.47 -18.90 6.24
N PHE A 123 -25.48 -19.48 5.54
CA PHE A 123 -24.32 -18.78 4.99
C PHE A 123 -24.33 -18.76 3.46
N ARG A 124 -25.50 -18.96 2.82
CA ARG A 124 -25.69 -18.80 1.38
C ARG A 124 -26.63 -17.64 1.08
N LYS A 125 -26.38 -16.93 -0.02
CA LYS A 125 -27.30 -15.93 -0.58
C LYS A 125 -27.41 -16.05 -2.08
N VAL A 126 -28.62 -15.87 -2.59
CA VAL A 126 -28.86 -15.78 -4.04
C VAL A 126 -28.37 -14.41 -4.52
N SER A 127 -27.49 -14.41 -5.53
CA SER A 127 -26.98 -13.18 -6.15
C SER A 127 -28.07 -12.54 -7.01
N PRO A 128 -28.55 -11.30 -6.72
CA PRO A 128 -29.66 -10.69 -7.45
C PRO A 128 -29.42 -10.48 -8.95
N SER A 129 -28.15 -10.39 -9.39
CA SER A 129 -27.78 -10.18 -10.79
C SER A 129 -27.61 -11.48 -11.60
N THR A 130 -27.59 -12.65 -10.96
CA THR A 130 -27.25 -13.92 -11.63
C THR A 130 -28.07 -15.14 -11.17
N GLY A 131 -28.91 -15.02 -10.14
CA GLY A 131 -29.72 -16.13 -9.60
C GLY A 131 -28.93 -17.25 -8.92
N LYS A 132 -27.59 -17.15 -8.86
CA LYS A 132 -26.72 -18.20 -8.33
C LYS A 132 -26.58 -18.10 -6.80
N SER A 133 -26.63 -19.24 -6.12
CA SER A 133 -26.43 -19.35 -4.67
C SER A 133 -24.94 -19.28 -4.32
N VAL A 134 -24.49 -18.13 -3.83
CA VAL A 134 -23.10 -17.80 -3.48
C VAL A 134 -22.95 -17.74 -1.95
N VAL A 135 -21.79 -18.14 -1.44
CA VAL A 135 -21.48 -18.07 0.00
C VAL A 135 -21.46 -16.62 0.48
N ASP A 136 -22.19 -16.30 1.55
CA ASP A 136 -22.10 -14.99 2.18
C ASP A 136 -20.89 -14.90 3.11
N VAL A 137 -19.75 -14.53 2.50
CA VAL A 137 -18.49 -14.30 3.21
C VAL A 137 -18.63 -13.28 4.35
N THR A 138 -19.54 -12.31 4.25
CA THR A 138 -19.78 -11.33 5.33
C THR A 138 -20.45 -12.00 6.53
N ALA A 139 -21.48 -12.81 6.30
CA ALA A 139 -22.16 -13.56 7.36
C ALA A 139 -21.20 -14.58 8.01
N VAL A 140 -20.43 -15.34 7.21
CA VAL A 140 -19.43 -16.29 7.71
C VAL A 140 -18.37 -15.58 8.55
N THR A 141 -17.80 -14.48 8.06
CA THR A 141 -16.75 -13.74 8.79
C THR A 141 -17.28 -13.13 10.09
N SER A 142 -18.54 -12.70 10.11
CA SER A 142 -19.21 -12.23 11.33
C SER A 142 -19.43 -13.37 12.34
N ALA A 143 -19.88 -14.55 11.89
CA ALA A 143 -20.06 -15.71 12.75
C ALA A 143 -18.74 -16.23 13.32
N VAL A 144 -17.73 -16.49 12.48
CA VAL A 144 -16.38 -16.90 12.91
C VAL A 144 -15.73 -15.81 13.80
N GLY A 145 -16.01 -14.53 13.55
CA GLY A 145 -15.57 -13.41 14.39
C GLY A 145 -16.28 -13.30 15.75
N LYS A 146 -17.44 -13.95 15.93
CA LYS A 146 -18.07 -14.17 17.25
C LYS A 146 -17.42 -15.37 17.94
N GLU A 147 -17.35 -16.52 17.25
CA GLU A 147 -16.70 -17.74 17.77
C GLU A 147 -15.27 -17.45 18.29
N TRP A 148 -14.46 -16.73 17.51
CA TRP A 148 -13.09 -16.37 17.88
C TRP A 148 -12.98 -15.57 19.20
N LYS A 149 -14.01 -14.81 19.58
CA LYS A 149 -14.04 -14.07 20.84
C LYS A 149 -14.37 -14.95 22.05
N THR A 150 -15.03 -16.09 21.82
CA THR A 150 -15.48 -17.05 22.83
C THR A 150 -14.73 -18.39 22.76
N LEU A 151 -13.62 -18.46 22.01
CA LEU A 151 -12.77 -19.66 21.96
C LEU A 151 -12.12 -19.93 23.33
N PRO A 152 -12.08 -21.18 23.81
CA PRO A 152 -11.38 -21.54 25.03
C PRO A 152 -9.85 -21.40 24.85
N ASP A 153 -9.16 -21.02 25.93
CA ASP A 153 -7.73 -20.67 25.87
C ASP A 153 -6.84 -21.80 25.35
N ALA A 154 -7.17 -23.07 25.61
CA ALA A 154 -6.42 -24.22 25.09
C ALA A 154 -6.42 -24.29 23.55
N GLU A 155 -7.57 -24.03 22.92
CA GLU A 155 -7.72 -24.01 21.47
C GLU A 155 -7.07 -22.75 20.87
N ARG A 156 -7.20 -21.61 21.56
CA ARG A 156 -6.51 -20.38 21.18
C ARG A 156 -4.98 -20.56 21.20
N GLN A 157 -4.45 -21.24 22.21
CA GLN A 157 -3.03 -21.62 22.28
C GLN A 157 -2.61 -22.60 21.16
N ARG A 158 -3.48 -23.54 20.72
CA ARG A 158 -3.21 -24.37 19.53
C ARG A 158 -3.03 -23.48 18.30
N ILE A 159 -3.95 -22.56 18.08
CA ILE A 159 -3.97 -21.70 16.89
C ILE A 159 -2.84 -20.67 16.91
N ASP A 160 -2.45 -20.14 18.07
CA ASP A 160 -1.29 -19.24 18.20
C ASP A 160 0.05 -19.99 18.00
N LYS A 161 0.16 -21.28 18.38
CA LYS A 161 1.31 -22.13 18.00
C LYS A 161 1.39 -22.34 16.48
N LEU A 162 0.26 -22.60 15.82
CA LEU A 162 0.18 -22.68 14.35
C LEU A 162 0.51 -21.33 13.69
N ALA A 163 0.11 -20.20 14.28
CA ALA A 163 0.47 -18.87 13.80
C ALA A 163 1.97 -18.58 13.92
N ALA A 164 2.63 -19.05 14.98
CA ALA A 164 4.08 -18.96 15.13
C ALA A 164 4.83 -19.79 14.05
N GLN A 165 4.37 -21.01 13.78
CA GLN A 165 4.91 -21.85 12.69
C GLN A 165 4.66 -21.23 11.30
N ALA A 166 3.45 -20.73 11.04
CA ALA A 166 3.10 -20.05 9.80
C ALA A 166 3.88 -18.73 9.60
N LYS A 167 4.25 -18.03 10.69
CA LYS A 167 5.17 -16.89 10.65
C LYS A 167 6.57 -17.33 10.21
N GLN A 168 7.13 -18.38 10.81
CA GLN A 168 8.45 -18.91 10.44
C GLN A 168 8.51 -19.35 8.98
N GLN A 169 7.46 -20.02 8.48
CA GLN A 169 7.39 -20.40 7.07
C GLN A 169 7.26 -19.17 6.16
N TYR A 170 6.41 -18.20 6.50
CA TYR A 170 6.33 -16.93 5.78
C TYR A 170 7.67 -16.18 5.73
N GLU A 171 8.50 -16.23 6.79
CA GLU A 171 9.82 -15.61 6.81
C GLU A 171 10.81 -16.32 5.87
N LYS A 172 10.77 -17.66 5.80
CA LYS A 172 11.51 -18.46 4.80
C LYS A 172 11.04 -18.17 3.38
N ASP A 173 9.73 -18.20 3.14
CA ASP A 173 9.12 -17.96 1.83
C ASP A 173 9.43 -16.52 1.35
N LEU A 174 9.37 -15.53 2.25
CA LEU A 174 9.67 -14.13 1.93
C LEU A 174 11.15 -13.97 1.56
N LYS A 175 12.08 -14.63 2.25
CA LYS A 175 13.49 -14.65 1.85
C LYS A 175 13.67 -15.36 0.50
N ALA A 176 13.09 -16.54 0.30
CA ALA A 176 13.17 -17.26 -0.97
C ALA A 176 12.50 -16.50 -2.15
N TRP A 177 11.56 -15.59 -1.87
CA TRP A 177 11.01 -14.64 -2.83
C TRP A 177 11.99 -13.47 -3.09
N GLN A 178 12.58 -12.88 -2.04
CA GLN A 178 13.60 -11.82 -2.17
C GLN A 178 14.83 -12.30 -2.95
N ASP A 179 15.33 -13.50 -2.67
CA ASP A 179 16.50 -14.10 -3.33
C ASP A 179 16.23 -14.43 -4.81
N LYS A 180 14.96 -14.45 -5.24
CA LYS A 180 14.52 -14.65 -6.64
C LYS A 180 14.21 -13.35 -7.38
N LEU A 181 14.20 -12.20 -6.71
CA LEU A 181 13.85 -10.93 -7.34
C LEU A 181 15.04 -10.38 -8.14
N THR A 182 14.95 -10.39 -9.47
CA THR A 182 15.96 -9.74 -10.31
C THR A 182 15.80 -8.21 -10.35
N PRO A 183 16.85 -7.46 -10.70
CA PRO A 183 16.73 -6.02 -10.95
C PRO A 183 15.69 -5.68 -12.02
N GLU A 184 15.55 -6.53 -13.04
CA GLU A 184 14.55 -6.38 -14.09
C GLU A 184 13.12 -6.62 -13.58
N ASP A 185 12.91 -7.62 -12.73
CA ASP A 185 11.63 -7.84 -12.03
C ASP A 185 11.22 -6.61 -11.20
N ILE A 186 12.17 -6.03 -10.46
CA ILE A 186 11.97 -4.81 -9.67
C ILE A 186 11.65 -3.61 -10.57
N ARG A 187 12.36 -3.46 -11.70
CA ARG A 187 12.07 -2.43 -12.72
C ARG A 187 10.65 -2.61 -13.30
N ARG A 188 10.29 -3.84 -13.69
CA ARG A 188 8.98 -4.24 -14.23
C ARG A 188 7.85 -3.88 -13.24
N GLN A 189 7.99 -4.25 -11.97
CA GLN A 189 7.04 -3.92 -10.91
C GLN A 189 6.88 -2.40 -10.70
N ASN A 190 8.00 -1.66 -10.74
CA ASN A 190 8.01 -0.21 -10.51
C ASN A 190 7.40 0.58 -11.68
N LEU A 191 7.58 0.12 -12.92
CA LEU A 191 6.91 0.67 -14.10
C LEU A 191 5.39 0.46 -14.03
N TYR A 192 4.93 -0.73 -13.61
CA TYR A 192 3.51 -0.99 -13.36
C TYR A 192 2.95 -0.05 -12.27
N TYR A 193 3.63 0.11 -11.14
CA TYR A 193 3.20 1.03 -10.08
C TYR A 193 3.15 2.49 -10.56
N ALA A 194 4.13 2.95 -11.32
CA ALA A 194 4.12 4.30 -11.90
C ALA A 194 2.91 4.50 -12.83
N HIS A 195 2.54 3.49 -13.63
CA HIS A 195 1.35 3.53 -14.48
C HIS A 195 0.04 3.54 -13.66
N GLN A 196 -0.12 2.67 -12.66
CA GLN A 196 -1.33 2.66 -11.83
C GLN A 196 -1.51 3.98 -11.04
N ARG A 197 -0.43 4.63 -10.60
CA ARG A 197 -0.50 5.98 -10.00
C ARG A 197 -0.93 7.05 -11.01
N LYS A 198 -0.49 6.97 -12.28
CA LYS A 198 -1.00 7.84 -13.36
C LYS A 198 -2.49 7.63 -13.66
N LEU A 199 -3.04 6.45 -13.33
CA LEU A 199 -4.49 6.17 -13.36
C LEU A 199 -5.20 6.56 -12.04
N GLY A 200 -4.59 7.39 -11.19
CA GLY A 200 -5.18 7.86 -9.93
C GLY A 200 -5.29 6.82 -8.81
N LYS A 201 -4.77 5.59 -9.00
CA LYS A 201 -4.86 4.54 -7.97
C LYS A 201 -3.75 4.69 -6.93
N HIS A 202 -4.13 4.60 -5.66
CA HIS A 202 -3.17 4.46 -4.57
C HIS A 202 -2.40 3.14 -4.71
N MET A 203 -1.09 3.24 -4.92
CA MET A 203 -0.14 2.12 -4.96
C MET A 203 0.86 2.26 -3.82
N PRO A 204 1.37 1.16 -3.26
CA PRO A 204 2.47 1.20 -2.30
C PRO A 204 3.73 1.85 -2.91
N SER A 205 4.74 2.12 -2.09
CA SER A 205 6.03 2.63 -2.56
C SER A 205 6.72 1.65 -3.52
N ASN A 206 7.62 2.19 -4.34
CA ASN A 206 8.41 1.38 -5.27
C ASN A 206 9.23 0.32 -4.53
N LEU A 207 9.36 -0.87 -5.15
CA LEU A 207 10.33 -1.87 -4.72
C LEU A 207 11.75 -1.30 -4.85
N LYS A 208 12.60 -1.66 -3.89
CA LYS A 208 14.00 -1.26 -3.81
C LYS A 208 14.84 -2.47 -4.15
N ASP A 209 15.84 -2.28 -5.01
CA ASP A 209 16.84 -3.29 -5.29
C ASP A 209 17.89 -3.30 -4.17
N PRO A 210 18.24 -4.47 -3.58
CA PRO A 210 19.30 -4.57 -2.56
C PRO A 210 20.71 -4.31 -3.11
N SER A 211 20.93 -4.52 -4.41
CA SER A 211 22.23 -4.37 -5.08
C SER A 211 22.44 -2.99 -5.72
N ALA A 212 21.36 -2.20 -5.88
CA ALA A 212 21.48 -0.82 -6.34
C ALA A 212 22.15 0.07 -5.27
N PRO A 213 23.13 0.92 -5.65
CA PRO A 213 23.75 1.87 -4.73
C PRO A 213 22.73 2.74 -4.00
N LYS A 214 22.93 2.89 -2.69
CA LYS A 214 22.12 3.78 -1.85
C LYS A 214 22.41 5.23 -2.24
N ARG A 215 21.36 6.04 -2.41
CA ARG A 215 21.49 7.48 -2.70
C ARG A 215 22.36 8.17 -1.62
N PRO A 216 23.26 9.09 -2.02
CA PRO A 216 24.19 9.77 -1.12
C PRO A 216 23.44 10.73 -0.20
N GLN A 217 24.05 11.11 0.91
CA GLN A 217 23.50 12.15 1.77
C GLN A 217 23.83 13.56 1.23
N GLY A 218 22.94 14.52 1.44
CA GLY A 218 23.21 15.93 1.15
C GLY A 218 23.88 16.64 2.32
N ALA A 219 24.52 17.78 2.08
CA ALA A 219 25.29 18.55 3.07
C ALA A 219 24.56 18.74 4.42
N PHE A 220 23.29 19.14 4.37
CA PHE A 220 22.43 19.29 5.55
C PHE A 220 22.28 18.00 6.39
N LEU A 221 22.29 16.82 5.78
CA LEU A 221 22.19 15.55 6.53
C LEU A 221 23.49 15.22 7.25
N PHE A 222 24.66 15.53 6.69
CA PHE A 222 25.93 15.44 7.43
C PHE A 222 25.98 16.45 8.58
N PHE A 223 25.39 17.63 8.41
CA PHE A 223 25.26 18.59 9.50
C PHE A 223 24.31 18.08 10.61
N VAL A 224 23.17 17.49 10.26
CA VAL A 224 22.26 16.83 11.23
C VAL A 224 22.93 15.63 11.91
N GLN A 225 23.76 14.88 11.21
CA GLN A 225 24.56 13.78 11.76
C GLN A 225 25.59 14.31 12.76
N HIS A 226 26.39 15.31 12.36
CA HIS A 226 27.38 15.98 13.21
C HIS A 226 26.75 16.59 14.47
N LEU A 227 25.60 17.28 14.36
CA LEU A 227 24.89 17.82 15.52
C LEU A 227 24.42 16.73 16.50
N ARG A 228 24.13 15.50 16.04
CA ARG A 228 23.79 14.38 16.95
C ARG A 228 25.00 13.81 17.67
N GLU A 229 26.18 13.97 17.08
CA GLU A 229 27.46 13.52 17.61
C GLU A 229 28.04 14.55 18.59
N THR A 230 27.82 15.86 18.35
CA THR A 230 28.26 16.95 19.25
C THR A 230 27.25 17.32 20.34
N GLU A 231 25.94 17.25 20.05
CA GLU A 231 24.85 17.56 20.98
C GLU A 231 23.94 16.31 21.18
N PRO A 232 24.40 15.25 21.88
CA PRO A 232 23.62 14.05 22.14
C PRO A 232 22.51 14.28 23.18
N SER A 233 21.46 15.02 22.80
CA SER A 233 20.41 15.52 23.70
C SER A 233 19.35 14.49 24.12
N GLY A 234 19.34 13.29 23.52
CA GLY A 234 18.28 12.28 23.70
C GLY A 234 16.92 12.67 23.12
N GLU A 235 16.79 13.86 22.53
CA GLU A 235 15.53 14.40 22.00
C GLU A 235 14.98 13.59 20.81
N PRO A 236 13.65 13.55 20.61
CA PRO A 236 13.07 12.87 19.47
C PRO A 236 13.51 13.52 18.15
N VAL A 237 13.72 12.68 17.13
CA VAL A 237 14.38 13.01 15.85
C VAL A 237 13.88 14.32 15.20
N HIS A 238 12.59 14.63 15.33
CA HIS A 238 11.97 15.81 14.72
C HIS A 238 12.37 17.15 15.41
N VAL A 239 12.64 17.16 16.72
CA VAL A 239 13.09 18.37 17.44
C VAL A 239 14.50 18.74 16.99
N ILE A 240 15.41 17.77 16.98
CA ILE A 240 16.80 17.93 16.50
C ILE A 240 16.79 18.38 15.03
N ALA A 241 15.93 17.80 14.18
CA ALA A 241 15.80 18.22 12.78
C ALA A 241 15.32 19.67 12.61
N LYS A 242 14.44 20.17 13.50
CA LYS A 242 14.01 21.58 13.50
C LYS A 242 15.15 22.51 13.90
N ARG A 243 15.83 22.24 15.03
CA ARG A 243 16.99 23.02 15.50
C ARG A 243 18.10 23.06 14.45
N ALA A 244 18.39 21.91 13.83
CA ALA A 244 19.36 21.83 12.74
C ALA A 244 18.93 22.65 11.51
N GLY A 245 17.65 22.61 11.13
CA GLY A 245 17.12 23.41 10.01
C GLY A 245 17.17 24.93 10.26
N GLU A 246 17.07 25.35 11.51
CA GLU A 246 17.22 26.75 11.94
C GLU A 246 18.71 27.17 11.93
N ARG A 247 19.59 26.38 12.55
CA ARG A 247 21.04 26.65 12.58
C ARG A 247 21.68 26.60 11.18
N TRP A 248 21.29 25.65 10.32
CA TRP A 248 21.76 25.58 8.94
C TRP A 248 21.33 26.79 8.09
N LYS A 249 20.21 27.45 8.41
CA LYS A 249 19.85 28.72 7.76
C LYS A 249 20.75 29.87 8.21
N ALA A 250 21.08 29.92 9.50
CA ALA A 250 21.94 30.95 10.08
C ALA A 250 23.43 30.81 9.69
N MET A 251 23.93 29.59 9.47
CA MET A 251 25.34 29.33 9.14
C MET A 251 25.81 30.06 7.88
N GLY A 252 27.04 30.58 7.90
CA GLY A 252 27.73 31.15 6.74
C GLY A 252 28.18 30.09 5.73
N ALA A 253 28.57 30.54 4.53
CA ALA A 253 29.08 29.65 3.48
C ALA A 253 30.34 28.88 3.91
N GLN A 254 31.24 29.52 4.66
CA GLN A 254 32.47 28.89 5.18
C GLN A 254 32.18 27.72 6.14
N GLU A 255 31.16 27.85 6.99
CA GLU A 255 30.73 26.78 7.92
C GLU A 255 30.02 25.63 7.20
N LYS A 256 29.39 25.91 6.05
CA LYS A 256 28.71 24.91 5.20
C LYS A 256 29.69 24.15 4.31
N HIS A 257 30.73 24.81 3.85
CA HIS A 257 31.76 24.28 2.94
C HIS A 257 32.27 22.86 3.28
N PRO A 258 32.65 22.50 4.53
CA PRO A 258 33.07 21.13 4.85
C PRO A 258 31.97 20.08 4.66
N PHE A 259 30.71 20.42 4.96
CA PHE A 259 29.56 19.52 4.76
C PHE A 259 29.18 19.40 3.28
N GLU A 260 29.34 20.49 2.51
CA GLU A 260 29.12 20.53 1.06
C GLU A 260 30.20 19.73 0.31
N THR A 261 31.47 19.91 0.67
CA THR A 261 32.61 19.11 0.16
C THR A 261 32.40 17.62 0.43
N LYS A 262 31.99 17.25 1.66
CA LYS A 262 31.69 15.85 2.01
C LYS A 262 30.52 15.27 1.19
N ALA A 263 29.50 16.08 0.92
CA ALA A 263 28.36 15.67 0.09
C ALA A 263 28.70 15.54 -1.40
N GLN A 264 29.59 16.37 -1.93
CA GLN A 264 30.13 16.25 -3.28
C GLN A 264 30.92 14.93 -3.42
N GLY A 265 31.82 14.63 -2.49
CA GLY A 265 32.58 13.37 -2.47
C GLY A 265 31.70 12.11 -2.39
N GLU A 266 30.70 12.08 -1.50
CA GLU A 266 29.73 10.96 -1.46
C GLU A 266 28.89 10.87 -2.75
N HIS A 267 28.56 11.99 -3.38
CA HIS A 267 27.80 12.03 -4.62
C HIS A 267 28.61 11.51 -5.82
N GLU A 268 29.89 11.84 -5.93
CA GLU A 268 30.81 11.31 -6.94
C GLU A 268 31.04 9.81 -6.76
N LEU A 269 31.31 9.35 -5.53
CA LEU A 269 31.42 7.91 -5.22
C LEU A 269 30.13 7.15 -5.56
N TYR A 270 28.97 7.74 -5.28
CA TYR A 270 27.68 7.20 -5.69
C TYR A 270 27.51 7.15 -7.22
N GLN A 271 27.93 8.17 -7.97
CA GLN A 271 27.88 8.16 -9.43
C GLN A 271 28.75 7.03 -10.01
N GLN A 272 29.99 6.89 -9.55
CA GLN A 272 30.89 5.80 -9.95
C GLN A 272 30.29 4.42 -9.61
N ALA A 273 29.69 4.27 -8.43
CA ALA A 273 29.02 3.04 -8.04
C ALA A 273 27.77 2.76 -8.91
N LEU A 274 26.99 3.79 -9.24
CA LEU A 274 25.79 3.70 -10.06
C LEU A 274 26.13 3.34 -11.52
N GLU A 275 27.25 3.82 -12.06
CA GLU A 275 27.75 3.39 -13.36
C GLU A 275 28.18 1.93 -13.36
N LYS A 276 28.94 1.49 -12.36
CA LYS A 276 29.35 0.08 -12.20
C LYS A 276 28.12 -0.82 -12.10
N TYR A 277 27.13 -0.41 -11.31
CA TYR A 277 25.83 -1.08 -11.20
C TYR A 277 25.05 -1.15 -12.53
N LYS A 278 24.93 -0.04 -13.26
CA LYS A 278 24.29 -0.01 -14.59
C LYS A 278 24.97 -0.98 -15.57
N LYS A 279 26.31 -0.92 -15.66
CA LYS A 279 27.12 -1.80 -16.50
C LYS A 279 26.91 -3.28 -16.13
N ALA A 280 26.91 -3.62 -14.83
CA ALA A 280 26.69 -4.98 -14.34
C ALA A 280 25.24 -5.49 -14.53
N THR A 281 24.24 -4.61 -14.58
CA THR A 281 22.82 -4.95 -14.78
C THR A 281 22.37 -4.89 -16.26
N GLY A 282 23.32 -4.71 -17.20
CA GLY A 282 23.00 -4.57 -18.63
C GLY A 282 22.18 -3.32 -18.96
N HIS A 283 22.19 -2.32 -18.09
CA HIS A 283 21.43 -1.08 -18.23
C HIS A 283 22.28 -0.01 -18.94
N ALA A 284 22.41 -0.16 -20.26
CA ALA A 284 22.85 0.90 -21.18
C ALA A 284 21.64 1.74 -21.63
#